data_AF-A0A855XQ74-F1
#
_entry.id   AF-A0A855XQ74-F1
#
_cell.length_a   1.000
_cell.length_b   1.000
_cell.length_c   1.000
_cell.angle_alpha   90.00
_cell.angle_beta   90.00
_cell.angle_gamma   90.00
#
_symmetry.space_group_name_H-M   'P 1'
#
loop_
_entity.id
_entity.type
_entity.pdbx_description
1 polymer ?
#
loop_
_entity_poly.entity_id
_entity_poly.type
_entity_poly.pdbx_seq_one_letter_code
_entity_poly.pdbx_strand_id
1 'polypeptide(L)'
;MPIISFSTHGKTPFQRLLGHQPSLMQHWNALGDALAGDSLLSARLKEEVRRTLAQRNGCMYCRAKGQPDPKPEEAAISMATGLAELFLQTGGNVDSAVFPVLREHFSDAQLSELCAWICFTIASQWFGAALRLEPENDERR
;
A
#
# COMPACT_ATOMS: atom_id res chain seq x y z
N MET A 1 2.74 14.40 -16.15
CA MET A 1 1.40 15.04 -15.91
C MET A 1 0.34 13.94 -15.85
N PRO A 2 -0.58 13.97 -14.87
CA PRO A 2 -1.62 12.94 -14.75
C PRO A 2 -2.64 12.99 -15.91
N ILE A 3 -3.38 11.89 -16.10
CA ILE A 3 -4.40 11.76 -17.16
C ILE A 3 -5.54 12.77 -17.01
N ILE A 4 -5.91 13.09 -15.77
CA ILE A 4 -6.96 14.07 -15.45
C ILE A 4 -6.35 15.28 -14.73
N SER A 5 -7.01 16.43 -14.79
CA SER A 5 -6.58 17.61 -14.05
C SER A 5 -6.61 17.38 -12.54
N PHE A 6 -5.79 18.11 -11.79
CA PHE A 6 -5.88 18.13 -10.34
C PHE A 6 -7.08 18.98 -9.90
N SER A 7 -7.83 18.51 -8.91
CA SER A 7 -8.82 19.34 -8.23
C SER A 7 -8.17 20.39 -7.31
N THR A 8 -8.99 21.29 -6.80
CA THR A 8 -8.63 22.28 -5.75
C THR A 8 -8.70 21.69 -4.34
N HIS A 9 -9.15 20.44 -4.17
CA HIS A 9 -9.30 19.79 -2.88
C HIS A 9 -8.18 18.76 -2.64
N GLY A 10 -7.63 18.72 -1.43
CA GLY A 10 -6.54 17.81 -1.06
C GLY A 10 -5.17 18.47 -1.01
N LYS A 11 -4.26 17.90 -0.22
CA LYS A 11 -2.92 18.46 0.05
C LYS A 11 -1.85 17.84 -0.84
N THR A 12 -1.96 16.55 -1.14
CA THR A 12 -1.01 15.83 -2.00
C THR A 12 -1.52 15.71 -3.43
N PRO A 13 -0.64 15.48 -4.43
CA PRO A 13 -1.08 15.17 -5.79
C PRO A 13 -2.08 14.02 -5.87
N PHE A 14 -1.87 12.95 -5.09
CA PHE A 14 -2.80 11.83 -4.98
C PHE A 14 -4.18 12.27 -4.45
N GLN A 15 -4.20 13.03 -3.35
CA GLN A 15 -5.45 13.55 -2.79
C GLN A 15 -6.14 14.48 -3.78
N ARG A 16 -5.40 15.31 -4.52
CA ARG A 16 -5.97 16.20 -5.53
C ARG A 16 -6.57 15.48 -6.74
N LEU A 17 -6.09 14.28 -7.07
CA LEU A 17 -6.73 13.42 -8.06
C LEU A 17 -8.05 12.81 -7.55
N LEU A 18 -8.10 12.37 -6.27
CA LEU A 18 -9.35 11.92 -5.65
C LEU A 18 -10.32 13.08 -5.33
N GLY A 19 -9.79 14.29 -5.15
CA GLY A 19 -10.50 15.47 -4.64
C GLY A 19 -11.55 16.06 -5.59
N HIS A 20 -11.69 15.53 -6.81
CA HIS A 20 -12.87 15.77 -7.65
C HIS A 20 -14.17 15.31 -6.95
N GLN A 21 -14.06 14.39 -5.98
CA GLN A 21 -15.12 14.03 -5.05
C GLN A 21 -14.60 14.18 -3.60
N PRO A 22 -14.78 15.35 -2.95
CA PRO A 22 -14.18 15.64 -1.65
C PRO A 22 -14.58 14.64 -0.54
N SER A 23 -15.85 14.20 -0.52
CA SER A 23 -16.32 13.21 0.46
C SER A 23 -15.58 11.87 0.28
N LEU A 24 -15.45 11.38 -0.96
CA LEU A 24 -14.73 10.14 -1.24
C LEU A 24 -13.25 10.24 -0.83
N MET A 25 -12.59 11.35 -1.17
CA MET A 25 -11.22 11.61 -0.75
C MET A 25 -11.07 11.58 0.78
N GLN A 26 -11.99 12.19 1.53
CA GLN A 26 -11.96 12.19 2.99
C GLN A 26 -12.07 10.78 3.57
N HIS A 27 -13.03 9.98 3.11
CA HIS A 27 -13.19 8.60 3.57
C HIS A 27 -11.99 7.72 3.19
N TRP A 28 -11.45 7.89 1.97
CA TRP A 28 -10.25 7.18 1.53
C TRP A 28 -9.03 7.49 2.40
N ASN A 29 -8.81 8.77 2.70
CA ASN A 29 -7.74 9.20 3.59
C ASN A 29 -7.93 8.65 5.01
N ALA A 30 -9.14 8.75 5.56
CA ALA A 30 -9.45 8.26 6.90
C ALA A 30 -9.21 6.74 7.03
N LEU A 31 -9.58 5.96 6.01
CA LEU A 31 -9.28 4.53 5.97
C LEU A 31 -7.77 4.27 5.89
N GLY A 32 -7.04 5.03 5.07
CA GLY A 32 -5.59 4.92 4.97
C GLY A 32 -4.88 5.24 6.29
N ASP A 33 -5.31 6.31 6.97
CA ASP A 33 -4.75 6.72 8.26
C ASP A 33 -5.04 5.67 9.35
N ALA A 34 -6.28 5.12 9.38
CA ALA A 34 -6.66 4.07 10.31
C ALA A 34 -5.87 2.77 10.10
N LEU A 35 -5.55 2.44 8.84
CA LEU A 35 -4.79 1.23 8.53
C LEU A 35 -3.28 1.40 8.70
N ALA A 36 -2.70 2.57 8.41
CA ALA A 36 -1.25 2.73 8.35
C ALA A 36 -0.54 2.80 9.72
N GLY A 37 -1.24 3.24 10.77
CA GLY A 37 -0.68 3.39 12.12
C GLY A 37 -0.48 2.07 12.86
N ASP A 38 0.09 2.14 14.07
CA ASP A 38 0.20 0.99 14.97
C ASP A 38 -1.20 0.51 15.40
N SER A 39 -1.42 -0.81 15.33
CA SER A 39 -2.64 -1.50 15.77
C SER A 39 -2.26 -2.94 16.17
N LEU A 40 -2.93 -3.98 15.64
CA LEU A 40 -2.54 -5.39 15.84
C LEU A 40 -1.22 -5.72 15.14
N LEU A 41 -0.88 -4.93 14.11
CA LEU A 41 0.40 -4.94 13.41
C LEU A 41 1.10 -3.60 13.61
N SER A 42 2.44 -3.63 13.68
CA SER A 42 3.23 -2.41 13.81
C SER A 42 3.22 -1.59 12.51
N ALA A 43 3.29 -0.27 12.64
CA ALA A 43 3.41 0.65 11.52
C ALA A 43 4.66 0.35 10.68
N ARG A 44 5.74 -0.14 11.32
CA ARG A 44 6.96 -0.59 10.64
C ARG A 44 6.68 -1.76 9.68
N LEU A 45 6.00 -2.80 10.15
CA LEU A 45 5.66 -3.96 9.32
C LEU A 45 4.77 -3.53 8.13
N LYS A 46 3.77 -2.69 8.40
CA LYS A 46 2.87 -2.16 7.37
C LYS A 46 3.59 -1.31 6.34
N GLU A 47 4.55 -0.51 6.77
CA GLU A 47 5.36 0.32 5.87
C GLU A 47 6.25 -0.55 4.95
N GLU A 48 6.82 -1.64 5.46
CA GLU A 48 7.57 -2.60 4.63
C GLU A 48 6.65 -3.28 3.59
N VAL A 49 5.46 -3.72 3.99
CA VAL A 49 4.43 -4.22 3.06
C VAL A 49 4.12 -3.19 1.97
N ARG A 50 3.94 -1.91 2.34
CA ARG A 50 3.63 -0.84 1.39
C ARG A 50 4.75 -0.65 0.37
N ARG A 51 6.01 -0.68 0.81
CA ARG A 51 7.20 -0.53 -0.03
C ARG A 51 7.36 -1.71 -0.99
N THR A 52 7.17 -2.94 -0.51
CA THR A 52 7.19 -4.14 -1.34
C THR A 52 6.15 -4.06 -2.47
N LEU A 53 4.91 -3.72 -2.13
CA LEU A 53 3.85 -3.54 -3.13
C LEU A 53 4.21 -2.45 -4.15
N ALA A 54 4.75 -1.31 -3.68
CA ALA A 54 5.08 -0.18 -4.55
C ALA A 54 6.17 -0.49 -5.59
N GLN A 55 7.11 -1.39 -5.27
CA GLN A 55 8.13 -1.81 -6.22
C GLN A 55 7.58 -2.68 -7.36
N ARG A 56 6.50 -3.42 -7.10
CA ARG A 56 5.92 -4.41 -8.04
C ARG A 56 4.72 -3.86 -8.82
N ASN A 57 3.97 -2.90 -8.26
CA ASN A 57 2.72 -2.40 -8.82
C ASN A 57 2.84 -1.29 -9.88
N GLY A 58 4.04 -0.88 -10.27
CA GLY A 58 4.24 0.13 -11.31
C GLY A 58 3.83 1.57 -10.95
N CYS A 59 3.35 1.83 -9.72
CA CYS A 59 3.07 3.18 -9.24
C CYS A 59 4.39 3.94 -8.95
N MET A 60 4.86 4.72 -9.93
CA MET A 60 6.10 5.50 -9.80
C MET A 60 6.07 6.48 -8.61
N TYR A 61 4.95 7.16 -8.38
CA TYR A 61 4.76 8.04 -7.22
C TYR A 61 4.91 7.30 -5.88
N CYS A 62 4.37 6.08 -5.79
CA CYS A 62 4.40 5.29 -4.58
C CYS A 62 5.79 4.70 -4.31
N ARG A 63 6.48 4.31 -5.39
CA ARG A 63 7.85 3.77 -5.37
C ARG A 63 8.86 4.80 -4.90
N ALA A 64 8.65 6.08 -5.22
CA ALA A 64 9.51 7.18 -4.78
C ALA A 64 9.51 7.40 -3.26
N LYS A 65 8.52 6.87 -2.52
CA LYS A 65 8.40 7.04 -1.05
C LYS A 65 9.36 6.16 -0.23
N GLY A 66 10.15 5.29 -0.85
CA GLY A 66 11.14 4.47 -0.17
C GLY A 66 11.26 3.06 -0.74
N GLN A 67 12.43 2.45 -0.55
CA GLN A 67 12.68 1.05 -0.90
C GLN A 67 12.42 0.16 0.33
N PRO A 68 11.87 -1.06 0.15
CA PRO A 68 11.75 -2.04 1.21
C PRO A 68 13.14 -2.49 1.66
N ASP A 69 13.22 -2.92 2.91
CA ASP A 69 14.41 -3.58 3.45
C ASP A 69 14.65 -4.89 2.68
N PRO A 70 15.82 -5.10 2.05
CA PRO A 70 16.11 -6.32 1.32
C PRO A 70 16.32 -7.55 2.23
N LYS A 71 16.54 -7.35 3.54
CA LYS A 71 16.73 -8.44 4.52
C LYS A 71 16.05 -8.08 5.84
N PRO A 72 14.70 -8.10 5.90
CA PRO A 72 14.02 -7.89 7.16
C PRO A 72 14.42 -9.00 8.15
N GLU A 73 15.09 -8.62 9.24
CA GLU A 73 15.58 -9.56 10.26
C GLU A 73 14.43 -10.21 11.05
N GLU A 74 13.23 -9.62 11.02
CA GLU A 74 12.04 -10.10 11.71
C GLU A 74 11.21 -11.02 10.81
N ALA A 75 11.05 -12.29 11.25
CA ALA A 75 10.29 -13.30 10.51
C ALA A 75 8.86 -12.86 10.15
N ALA A 76 8.18 -12.12 11.03
CA ALA A 76 6.85 -11.59 10.75
C ALA A 76 6.84 -10.59 9.57
N ILE A 77 7.85 -9.73 9.46
CA ILE A 77 7.95 -8.79 8.32
C ILE A 77 8.16 -9.57 7.02
N SER A 78 9.04 -10.57 7.03
CA SER A 78 9.27 -11.45 5.86
C SER A 78 7.98 -12.16 5.41
N MET A 79 7.21 -12.72 6.37
CA MET A 79 5.94 -13.37 6.07
C MET A 79 4.89 -12.39 5.53
N ALA A 80 4.81 -11.18 6.08
CA ALA A 80 3.87 -10.17 5.63
C ALA A 80 4.19 -9.65 4.23
N THR A 81 5.47 -9.37 3.92
CA THR A 81 5.88 -8.93 2.59
C THR A 81 5.75 -10.06 1.57
N GLY A 82 6.04 -11.31 1.94
CA GLY A 82 5.80 -12.48 1.10
C GLY A 82 4.33 -12.68 0.74
N LEU A 83 3.42 -12.52 1.70
CA LEU A 83 1.98 -12.53 1.42
C LEU A 83 1.59 -11.39 0.47
N ALA A 84 2.12 -10.18 0.67
CA ALA A 84 1.85 -9.03 -0.19
C ALA A 84 2.32 -9.26 -1.64
N GLU A 85 3.48 -9.88 -1.84
CA GLU A 85 3.93 -10.28 -3.18
C GLU A 85 3.00 -11.32 -3.82
N LEU A 86 2.54 -12.30 -3.04
CA LEU A 86 1.63 -13.34 -3.53
C LEU A 86 0.27 -12.76 -3.96
N PHE A 87 -0.26 -11.77 -3.23
CA PHE A 87 -1.46 -11.02 -3.65
C PHE A 87 -1.30 -10.41 -5.04
N LEU A 88 -0.11 -9.87 -5.36
CA LEU A 88 0.15 -9.31 -6.68
C LEU A 88 0.29 -10.36 -7.77
N GLN A 89 1.05 -11.42 -7.49
CA GLN A 89 1.29 -12.51 -8.44
C GLN A 89 0.01 -13.26 -8.80
N THR A 90 -0.93 -13.36 -7.86
CA THR A 90 -2.19 -14.11 -8.02
C THR A 90 -3.40 -13.23 -8.34
N GLY A 91 -3.23 -11.90 -8.41
CA GLY A 91 -4.36 -10.97 -8.53
C GLY A 91 -5.35 -11.06 -7.37
N GLY A 92 -4.86 -11.39 -6.17
CA GLY A 92 -5.65 -11.59 -4.95
C GLY A 92 -6.18 -13.01 -4.74
N ASN A 93 -5.99 -13.93 -5.69
CA ASN A 93 -6.40 -15.33 -5.54
C ASN A 93 -5.32 -16.16 -4.82
N VAL A 94 -5.04 -15.79 -3.57
CA VAL A 94 -4.03 -16.44 -2.73
C VAL A 94 -4.53 -17.83 -2.29
N ASP A 95 -3.74 -18.88 -2.54
CA ASP A 95 -4.06 -20.24 -2.09
C ASP A 95 -4.17 -20.32 -0.57
N SER A 96 -5.29 -20.85 -0.07
CA SER A 96 -5.53 -21.09 1.35
C SER A 96 -4.42 -21.92 2.04
N ALA A 97 -3.66 -22.72 1.28
CA ALA A 97 -2.55 -23.52 1.77
C ALA A 97 -1.40 -22.69 2.39
N VAL A 98 -1.33 -21.38 2.14
CA VAL A 98 -0.29 -20.51 2.74
C VAL A 98 -0.65 -20.06 4.16
N PHE A 99 -1.94 -20.06 4.52
CA PHE A 99 -2.41 -19.54 5.81
C PHE A 99 -1.98 -20.35 7.04
N PRO A 100 -1.82 -21.69 7.00
CA PRO A 100 -1.23 -22.44 8.10
C PRO A 100 0.15 -21.91 8.53
N VAL A 101 1.03 -21.62 7.57
CA VAL A 101 2.38 -21.10 7.86
C VAL A 101 2.31 -19.66 8.40
N LEU A 102 1.43 -18.82 7.83
CA LEU A 102 1.23 -17.46 8.34
C LEU A 102 0.75 -17.42 9.79
N ARG A 103 -0.03 -18.42 10.22
CA ARG A 103 -0.53 -18.52 11.61
C ARG A 103 0.55 -18.83 12.63
N GLU A 104 1.75 -19.25 12.21
CA GLU A 104 2.91 -19.36 13.10
C GLU A 104 3.38 -17.98 13.59
N HIS A 105 3.01 -16.90 12.89
CA HIS A 105 3.42 -15.53 13.19
C HIS A 105 2.25 -14.57 13.49
N PHE A 106 1.04 -14.90 13.03
CA PHE A 106 -0.12 -14.00 13.11
C PHE A 106 -1.38 -14.70 13.62
N SER A 107 -2.13 -14.01 14.47
CA SER A 107 -3.52 -14.36 14.79
C SER A 107 -4.46 -14.09 13.60
N ASP A 108 -5.65 -14.68 13.59
CA ASP A 108 -6.67 -14.41 12.56
C ASP A 108 -7.05 -12.91 12.51
N ALA A 109 -7.04 -12.21 13.66
CA ALA A 109 -7.28 -10.77 13.70
C ALA A 109 -6.16 -9.98 13.03
N GLN A 110 -4.90 -10.35 13.25
CA GLN A 110 -3.74 -9.77 12.57
C GLN A 110 -3.76 -10.07 11.07
N LEU A 111 -4.16 -11.29 10.66
CA LEU A 111 -4.30 -11.65 9.26
C LEU A 111 -5.40 -10.85 8.57
N SER A 112 -6.52 -10.61 9.25
CA SER A 112 -7.58 -9.73 8.75
C SER A 112 -7.06 -8.31 8.53
N GLU A 113 -6.34 -7.74 9.51
CA GLU A 113 -5.73 -6.42 9.39
C GLU A 113 -4.68 -6.36 8.25
N LEU A 114 -3.83 -7.38 8.13
CA LEU A 114 -2.82 -7.47 7.08
C LEU A 114 -3.44 -7.53 5.69
N CYS A 115 -4.43 -8.39 5.48
CA CYS A 115 -5.14 -8.50 4.20
C CYS A 115 -5.85 -7.19 3.85
N ALA A 116 -6.51 -6.54 4.81
CA ALA A 116 -7.14 -5.24 4.59
C ALA A 116 -6.12 -4.17 4.17
N TRP A 117 -4.96 -4.13 4.83
CA TRP A 117 -3.88 -3.21 4.48
C TRP A 117 -3.30 -3.46 3.09
N ILE A 118 -3.05 -4.73 2.73
CA ILE A 118 -2.56 -5.12 1.40
C ILE A 118 -3.55 -4.68 0.33
N CYS A 119 -4.83 -5.05 0.46
CA CYS A 119 -5.87 -4.69 -0.50
C CYS A 119 -6.01 -3.18 -0.68
N PHE A 120 -6.06 -2.42 0.42
CA PHE A 120 -6.16 -0.97 0.38
C PHE A 120 -4.93 -0.32 -0.29
N THR A 121 -3.74 -0.82 0.03
CA THR A 121 -2.50 -0.33 -0.57
C THR A 121 -2.45 -0.60 -2.06
N ILE A 122 -2.84 -1.80 -2.52
CA ILE A 122 -2.93 -2.13 -3.94
C ILE A 122 -3.93 -1.20 -4.64
N ALA A 123 -5.13 -1.03 -4.08
CA ALA A 123 -6.15 -0.15 -4.65
C ALA A 123 -5.64 1.30 -4.79
N SER A 124 -4.95 1.81 -3.77
CA SER A 124 -4.33 3.14 -3.81
C SER A 124 -3.23 3.24 -4.87
N GLN A 125 -2.38 2.22 -4.97
CA GLN A 125 -1.29 2.21 -5.96
C GLN A 125 -1.83 2.11 -7.40
N TRP A 126 -2.84 1.28 -7.64
CA TRP A 126 -3.51 1.19 -8.93
C TRP A 126 -4.27 2.46 -9.28
N PHE A 127 -4.92 3.13 -8.33
CA PHE A 127 -5.53 4.43 -8.59
C PHE A 127 -4.50 5.45 -9.09
N GLY A 128 -3.36 5.56 -8.40
CA GLY A 128 -2.26 6.42 -8.83
C GLY A 128 -1.71 6.04 -10.21
N ALA A 129 -1.48 4.75 -10.46
CA ALA A 129 -0.96 4.25 -11.73
C ALA A 129 -1.94 4.46 -12.89
N ALA A 130 -3.23 4.19 -12.69
CA ALA A 130 -4.30 4.35 -13.67
C ALA A 130 -4.41 5.80 -14.16
N LEU A 131 -4.12 6.76 -13.27
CA LEU A 131 -4.11 8.19 -13.60
C LEU A 131 -2.72 8.73 -13.97
N ARG A 132 -1.71 7.86 -14.14
CA ARG A 132 -0.32 8.20 -14.42
C ARG A 132 0.23 9.26 -13.48
N LEU A 133 -0.04 9.08 -12.18
CA LEU A 133 0.55 9.93 -11.16
C LEU A 133 2.04 9.63 -11.05
N GLU A 134 2.85 10.58 -11.50
CA GLU A 134 4.30 10.56 -11.42
C GLU A 134 4.76 11.21 -10.10
N PRO A 135 5.93 10.81 -9.56
CA PRO A 135 6.59 11.57 -8.51
C PRO A 135 6.92 12.97 -9.02
N GLU A 136 6.97 13.96 -8.13
CA GLU A 136 7.56 15.25 -8.49
C GLU A 136 9.03 14.99 -8.86
N ASN A 137 9.44 15.42 -10.07
CA ASN A 137 10.85 15.35 -10.46
C ASN A 137 11.65 16.18 -9.44
N ASP A 138 12.54 15.51 -8.70
CA ASP A 138 13.54 16.18 -7.90
C ASP A 138 14.64 16.70 -8.84
N GLU A 139 14.35 17.75 -9.62
CA GLU A 139 15.36 18.50 -10.39
C GLU A 139 16.26 19.37 -9.47
N ARG A 140 16.45 18.97 -8.21
CA ARG A 140 17.39 19.56 -7.26
C ARG A 140 18.27 18.49 -6.62
N ARG A 141 19.13 17.87 -7.43
CA ARG A 141 20.42 17.33 -6.98
C ARG A 141 21.51 17.67 -7.98
#